data_AF-A0A914UIU4-F1
#
_entry.id   AF-A0A914UIU4-F1
#
_cell.length_a   1.000
_cell.length_b   1.000
_cell.length_c   1.000
_cell.angle_alpha   90.00
_cell.angle_beta   90.00
_cell.angle_gamma   90.00
#
_symmetry.space_group_name_H-M   'P 1'
#
loop_
_entity.id
_entity.type
_entity.pdbx_description
1 polymer ?
#
loop_
_entity_poly.entity_id
_entity_poly.type
_entity_poly.pdbx_seq_one_letter_code
_entity_poly.pdbx_strand_id
1 'polypeptide(L)'
;MGFTEESLQTDESKKMYDLWKAGHCQQNFRKDVLPNPRTSCGPYHPKRSAAEFDSQAQKATESANNEITSNHDTIGMVIIDANADVSVGTSTNGATHKIPGRVGDAPLPGAGAYVDNAVGGAAATGDGDVMMRFLPSYHAVELMANGATPSEATRSAIERIKPFYPAFTGAVIAADKKGRYGAACHGIPTFSYCVFNNHSDAVQVITVDCI
;
A
#
# COMPACT_ATOMS: atom_id res chain seq x y z
N MET A 1 -16.95 16.49 -18.54
CA MET A 1 -15.76 15.64 -18.72
C MET A 1 -16.04 14.38 -19.55
N GLY A 2 -17.30 14.02 -19.87
CA GLY A 2 -17.60 12.97 -20.86
C GLY A 2 -17.50 11.52 -20.37
N PHE A 3 -17.19 11.29 -19.09
CA PHE A 3 -17.21 9.95 -18.49
C PHE A 3 -18.62 9.38 -18.44
N THR A 4 -18.75 8.10 -18.77
CA THR A 4 -20.00 7.33 -18.68
C THR A 4 -20.14 6.70 -17.31
N GLU A 5 -21.35 6.70 -16.77
CA GLU A 5 -21.65 5.95 -15.55
C GLU A 5 -21.75 4.45 -15.89
N GLU A 6 -21.00 3.64 -15.14
CA GLU A 6 -21.02 2.18 -15.26
C GLU A 6 -20.87 1.52 -13.89
N SER A 7 -21.41 0.31 -13.75
CA SER A 7 -21.22 -0.49 -12.55
C SER A 7 -19.84 -1.14 -12.56
N LEU A 8 -18.99 -0.74 -11.62
CA LEU A 8 -17.69 -1.38 -11.40
C LEU A 8 -17.76 -2.68 -10.56
N GLN A 9 -18.97 -3.09 -10.15
CA GLN A 9 -19.18 -4.31 -9.38
C GLN A 9 -19.25 -5.54 -10.29
N THR A 10 -18.36 -6.49 -10.06
CA THR A 10 -18.42 -7.84 -10.66
C THR A 10 -19.29 -8.77 -9.81
N ASP A 11 -19.71 -9.90 -10.39
CA ASP A 11 -20.51 -10.90 -9.66
C ASP A 11 -19.72 -11.51 -8.49
N GLU A 12 -18.40 -11.65 -8.62
CA GLU A 12 -17.51 -12.07 -7.53
C GLU A 12 -17.52 -11.03 -6.40
N SER A 13 -17.37 -9.74 -6.72
CA SER A 13 -17.36 -8.67 -5.72
C SER A 13 -18.69 -8.55 -4.97
N LYS A 14 -19.82 -8.78 -5.66
CA LYS A 14 -21.15 -8.82 -5.07
C LYS A 14 -21.30 -10.02 -4.13
N LYS A 15 -20.89 -11.21 -4.57
CA LYS A 15 -20.94 -12.42 -3.73
C LYS A 15 -20.10 -12.28 -2.47
N MET A 16 -18.89 -11.69 -2.57
CA MET A 16 -18.05 -11.41 -1.40
C MET A 16 -18.76 -10.46 -0.42
N TYR A 17 -19.38 -9.39 -0.93
CA TYR A 17 -20.12 -8.44 -0.11
C TYR A 17 -21.36 -9.06 0.55
N ASP A 18 -22.12 -9.87 -0.18
CA ASP A 18 -23.33 -10.52 0.34
C ASP A 18 -23.01 -11.53 1.43
N LEU A 19 -21.93 -12.31 1.27
CA LEU A 19 -21.43 -13.21 2.31
C LEU A 19 -21.00 -12.44 3.56
N TRP A 20 -20.25 -11.34 3.40
CA TRP A 20 -19.86 -10.46 4.49
C TRP A 20 -21.09 -9.90 5.23
N LYS A 21 -22.10 -9.45 4.49
CA LYS A 21 -23.34 -8.92 5.05
C LYS A 21 -24.16 -9.99 5.77
N ALA A 22 -24.26 -11.19 5.21
CA ALA A 22 -24.96 -12.33 5.82
C ALA A 22 -24.28 -12.79 7.12
N GLY A 23 -22.96 -12.64 7.21
CA GLY A 23 -22.19 -12.87 8.43
C GLY A 23 -22.37 -11.82 9.53
N HIS A 24 -23.23 -10.81 9.31
CA HIS A 24 -23.40 -9.65 10.20
C HIS A 24 -22.08 -8.90 10.49
N CYS A 25 -21.18 -8.93 9.52
CA CYS A 25 -19.86 -8.37 9.65
C CYS A 25 -19.89 -6.84 9.66
N GLN A 26 -19.07 -6.23 10.52
CA GLN A 26 -18.88 -4.80 10.62
C GLN A 26 -17.69 -4.35 9.76
N GLN A 27 -17.72 -3.09 9.34
CA GLN A 27 -16.69 -2.50 8.48
C GLN A 27 -15.32 -2.51 9.18
N ASN A 28 -14.26 -2.59 8.36
CA ASN A 28 -12.87 -2.64 8.82
C ASN A 28 -12.46 -1.35 9.55
N PHE A 29 -11.22 -1.34 10.08
CA PHE A 29 -10.57 -0.16 10.71
C PHE A 29 -11.12 0.26 12.08
N ARG A 30 -11.84 -0.62 12.76
CA ARG A 30 -12.15 -0.43 14.19
C ARG A 30 -10.87 -0.64 15.00
N LYS A 31 -10.54 0.33 15.85
CA LYS A 31 -9.46 0.23 16.85
C LYS A 31 -10.08 0.22 18.23
N ASP A 32 -9.38 -0.38 19.19
CA ASP A 32 -9.78 -0.39 20.60
C ASP A 32 -11.16 -1.02 20.85
N VAL A 33 -11.46 -2.10 20.13
CA VAL A 33 -12.71 -2.87 20.26
C VAL A 33 -12.47 -4.36 20.48
N LEU A 34 -13.46 -5.04 21.04
CA LEU A 34 -13.57 -6.49 21.15
C LEU A 34 -14.80 -6.99 20.38
N PRO A 35 -14.75 -8.17 19.73
CA PRO A 35 -13.57 -9.02 19.50
C PRO A 35 -12.55 -8.37 18.55
N ASN A 36 -11.34 -8.94 18.44
CA ASN A 36 -10.27 -8.36 17.61
C ASN A 36 -10.73 -8.24 16.14
N PRO A 37 -10.76 -7.03 15.55
CA PRO A 37 -11.21 -6.81 14.17
C PRO A 37 -10.40 -7.51 13.09
N ARG A 38 -9.17 -7.94 13.40
CA ARG A 38 -8.35 -8.73 12.47
C ARG A 38 -8.77 -10.19 12.37
N THR A 39 -9.52 -10.71 13.36
CA THR A 39 -9.84 -12.14 13.47
C THR A 39 -11.33 -12.41 13.63
N SER A 40 -12.16 -11.38 13.74
CA SER A 40 -13.60 -11.49 13.90
C SER A 40 -14.26 -10.30 13.25
N CYS A 41 -15.44 -10.50 12.68
CA CYS A 41 -16.19 -9.45 12.02
C CYS A 41 -17.20 -8.73 12.93
N GLY A 42 -17.08 -8.90 14.25
CA GLY A 42 -17.93 -8.23 15.25
C GLY A 42 -19.12 -9.10 15.71
N PRO A 43 -20.15 -8.49 16.34
CA PRO A 43 -20.27 -7.06 16.64
C PRO A 43 -19.17 -6.57 17.57
N TYR A 44 -18.64 -5.38 17.28
CA TYR A 44 -17.57 -4.79 18.06
C TYR A 44 -18.12 -3.93 19.20
N HIS A 45 -17.50 -4.06 20.38
CA HIS A 45 -17.77 -3.22 21.55
C HIS A 45 -16.48 -2.54 22.02
N PRO A 46 -16.53 -1.27 22.49
CA PRO A 46 -15.33 -0.58 22.97
C PRO A 46 -14.65 -1.34 24.10
N LYS A 47 -13.32 -1.44 24.06
CA LYS A 47 -12.51 -1.89 25.19
C LYS A 47 -12.64 -0.87 26.31
N ARG A 48 -13.04 -1.31 27.51
CA ARG A 48 -13.39 -0.40 28.62
C ARG A 48 -12.28 -0.25 29.66
N SER A 49 -11.24 -1.09 29.64
CA SER A 49 -10.15 -1.02 30.62
C SER A 49 -8.76 -1.34 30.06
N ALA A 50 -7.72 -0.77 30.67
CA ALA A 50 -6.31 -1.00 30.34
C ALA A 50 -5.87 -2.48 30.47
N ALA A 51 -6.53 -3.28 31.32
CA ALA A 51 -6.26 -4.72 31.42
C ALA A 51 -6.67 -5.52 30.16
N GLU A 52 -7.62 -4.99 29.37
CA GLU A 52 -8.01 -5.53 28.05
C GLU A 52 -7.11 -5.00 26.91
N PHE A 53 -6.26 -3.99 27.18
CA PHE A 53 -5.25 -3.49 26.24
C PHE A 53 -4.02 -4.42 26.20
N ASP A 54 -3.57 -4.90 27.36
CA ASP A 54 -2.28 -5.59 27.49
C ASP A 54 -2.32 -7.07 27.04
N SER A 55 -3.44 -7.76 27.30
CA SER A 55 -3.56 -9.22 27.07
C SER A 55 -3.58 -9.65 25.59
N GLN A 56 -3.71 -8.73 24.63
CA GLN A 56 -3.74 -9.04 23.19
C GLN A 56 -2.64 -8.37 22.37
N ALA A 57 -1.95 -7.35 22.88
CA ALA A 57 -0.75 -6.81 22.21
C ALA A 57 0.34 -7.88 22.07
N GLN A 58 0.43 -8.81 23.05
CA GLN A 58 1.34 -9.97 23.01
C GLN A 58 0.80 -11.19 22.25
N LYS A 59 -0.52 -11.32 22.01
CA LYS A 59 -1.11 -12.46 21.30
C LYS A 59 -1.41 -12.22 19.81
N ALA A 60 -1.28 -10.99 19.34
CA ALA A 60 -1.47 -10.65 17.92
C ALA A 60 -0.33 -11.15 17.00
N THR A 61 0.75 -11.66 17.58
CA THR A 61 1.95 -12.12 16.84
C THR A 61 1.86 -13.56 16.34
N GLU A 62 0.87 -14.36 16.75
CA GLU A 62 0.87 -15.82 16.50
C GLU A 62 -0.39 -16.41 15.83
N SER A 63 -1.31 -15.61 15.29
CA SER A 63 -2.47 -16.17 14.56
C SER A 63 -2.95 -15.34 13.36
N ALA A 64 -2.03 -14.68 12.65
CA ALA A 64 -2.32 -14.05 11.36
C ALA A 64 -2.35 -15.03 10.17
N ASN A 65 -2.50 -16.33 10.43
CA ASN A 65 -2.63 -17.37 9.42
C ASN A 65 -4.05 -17.94 9.45
N ASN A 66 -4.99 -17.23 8.82
CA ASN A 66 -5.95 -17.80 7.86
C ASN A 66 -7.00 -16.75 7.43
N GLU A 67 -7.06 -16.54 6.12
CA GLU A 67 -8.23 -16.07 5.36
C GLU A 67 -8.66 -14.59 5.44
N ILE A 68 -7.70 -13.67 5.52
CA ILE A 68 -7.79 -12.44 4.70
C ILE A 68 -6.57 -12.45 3.80
N THR A 69 -6.63 -13.25 2.73
CA THR A 69 -5.63 -13.26 1.67
C THR A 69 -5.56 -11.87 1.04
N SER A 70 -4.61 -11.06 1.52
CA SER A 70 -3.59 -10.33 0.77
C SER A 70 -3.95 -9.96 -0.69
N ASN A 71 -5.04 -9.23 -0.91
CA ASN A 71 -5.26 -8.52 -2.17
C ASN A 71 -5.34 -7.03 -1.86
N HIS A 72 -4.19 -6.36 -1.96
CA HIS A 72 -4.15 -4.92 -2.12
C HIS A 72 -4.11 -4.62 -3.62
N ASP A 73 -5.26 -4.28 -4.19
CA ASP A 73 -5.36 -3.86 -5.58
C ASP A 73 -4.94 -2.38 -5.69
N THR A 74 -3.64 -2.12 -5.51
CA THR A 74 -3.06 -0.82 -5.82
C THR A 74 -1.99 -1.01 -6.88
N ILE A 75 -2.19 -0.35 -8.01
CA ILE A 75 -1.16 -0.20 -9.02
C ILE A 75 -0.52 1.18 -8.86
N GLY A 76 0.81 1.19 -8.82
CA GLY A 76 1.63 2.40 -8.90
C GLY A 76 2.54 2.29 -10.10
N MET A 77 2.71 3.38 -10.84
CA MET A 77 3.53 3.41 -12.04
C MET A 77 4.38 4.68 -12.08
N VAL A 78 5.64 4.53 -12.50
CA VAL A 78 6.55 5.61 -12.83
C VAL A 78 6.92 5.46 -14.30
N ILE A 79 6.73 6.51 -15.08
CA ILE A 79 7.01 6.54 -16.52
C ILE A 79 8.02 7.66 -16.77
N ILE A 80 9.01 7.37 -17.61
CA ILE A 80 9.93 8.36 -18.18
C ILE A 80 9.73 8.30 -19.68
N ASP A 81 9.26 9.39 -20.28
CA ASP A 81 8.96 9.43 -21.71
C ASP A 81 10.20 9.74 -22.59
N ALA A 82 10.01 9.81 -23.90
CA ALA A 82 11.08 10.08 -24.86
C ALA A 82 11.68 11.50 -24.76
N ASN A 83 10.96 12.45 -24.15
CA ASN A 83 11.47 13.80 -23.83
C ASN A 83 12.17 13.83 -22.46
N ALA A 84 12.34 12.66 -21.84
CA ALA A 84 12.78 12.47 -20.47
C ALA A 84 11.81 13.02 -19.43
N ASP A 85 10.58 13.37 -19.76
CA ASP A 85 9.60 13.84 -18.78
C ASP A 85 9.11 12.68 -17.92
N VAL A 86 9.04 12.91 -16.61
CA VAL A 86 8.63 11.91 -15.63
C VAL A 86 7.17 12.13 -15.27
N SER A 87 6.40 11.05 -15.28
CA SER A 87 5.03 11.00 -14.80
C SER A 87 4.85 9.85 -13.83
N VAL A 88 4.01 10.05 -12.82
CA VAL A 88 3.65 9.01 -11.85
C VAL A 88 2.15 8.94 -11.69
N GLY A 89 1.64 7.76 -11.38
CA GLY A 89 0.23 7.56 -11.11
C GLY A 89 0.00 6.36 -10.22
N THR A 90 -1.07 6.45 -9.44
CA THR A 90 -1.57 5.39 -8.57
C THR A 90 -3.06 5.23 -8.77
N SER A 91 -3.54 3.99 -8.74
CA SER A 91 -4.97 3.68 -8.78
C SER A 91 -5.28 2.49 -7.89
N THR A 92 -6.41 2.56 -7.19
CA THR A 92 -6.86 1.51 -6.27
C THR A 92 -8.36 1.54 -6.02
N ASN A 93 -8.95 0.38 -5.73
CA ASN A 93 -10.28 0.26 -5.12
C ASN A 93 -10.24 0.46 -3.58
N GLY A 94 -9.06 0.60 -2.97
CA GLY A 94 -8.84 0.73 -1.54
C GLY A 94 -9.02 -0.59 -0.79
N ALA A 95 -9.04 -0.52 0.55
CA ALA A 95 -9.22 -1.72 1.34
C ALA A 95 -10.63 -2.32 1.20
N THR A 96 -10.71 -3.65 1.11
CA THR A 96 -11.97 -4.40 1.12
C THR A 96 -12.77 -4.09 2.40
N HIS A 97 -14.10 -4.01 2.29
CA HIS A 97 -15.03 -3.74 3.41
C HIS A 97 -14.73 -2.46 4.22
N LYS A 98 -14.07 -1.47 3.59
CA LYS A 98 -13.80 -0.17 4.20
C LYS A 98 -15.08 0.58 4.58
N ILE A 99 -14.96 1.44 5.59
CA ILE A 99 -16.02 2.39 5.95
C ILE A 99 -16.28 3.32 4.74
N PRO A 100 -17.56 3.59 4.38
CA PRO A 100 -17.90 4.52 3.30
C PRO A 100 -17.18 5.86 3.47
N GLY A 101 -16.55 6.33 2.40
CA GLY A 101 -15.75 7.56 2.42
C GLY A 101 -14.31 7.41 2.91
N ARG A 102 -13.84 6.21 3.32
CA ARG A 102 -12.43 6.00 3.67
C ARG A 102 -11.52 6.23 2.47
N VAL A 103 -10.54 7.10 2.66
CA VAL A 103 -9.47 7.41 1.70
C VAL A 103 -8.15 6.80 2.20
N GLY A 104 -7.36 6.23 1.29
CA GLY A 104 -6.03 5.68 1.56
C GLY A 104 -4.91 6.63 1.10
N ASP A 105 -3.71 6.09 0.93
CA ASP A 105 -2.53 6.80 0.43
C ASP A 105 -2.58 7.08 -1.07
N ALA A 106 -3.14 6.15 -1.86
CA ALA A 106 -3.10 6.19 -3.32
C ALA A 106 -3.48 7.54 -3.98
N PRO A 107 -4.54 8.27 -3.57
CA PRO A 107 -4.89 9.55 -4.21
C PRO A 107 -4.15 10.76 -3.60
N LEU A 108 -3.29 10.56 -2.61
CA LEU A 108 -2.60 11.64 -1.90
C LEU A 108 -1.18 11.84 -2.47
N PRO A 109 -0.89 13.00 -3.08
CA PRO A 109 0.45 13.33 -3.54
C PRO A 109 1.47 13.22 -2.40
N GLY A 110 2.60 12.57 -2.67
CA GLY A 110 3.63 12.32 -1.68
C GLY A 110 3.44 11.03 -0.88
N ALA A 111 2.20 10.57 -0.71
CA ALA A 111 1.91 9.28 -0.09
C ALA A 111 1.90 8.17 -1.13
N GLY A 112 0.90 8.16 -2.02
CA GLY A 112 0.72 7.13 -3.04
C GLY A 112 1.64 7.33 -4.24
N ALA A 113 1.81 8.56 -4.71
CA ALA A 113 2.71 8.87 -5.81
C ALA A 113 3.30 10.28 -5.67
N TYR A 114 4.53 10.45 -6.12
CA TYR A 114 5.18 11.76 -6.19
C TYR A 114 6.19 11.81 -7.32
N VAL A 115 6.30 12.98 -7.95
CA VAL A 115 7.24 13.22 -9.03
C VAL A 115 7.86 14.60 -8.90
N ASP A 116 9.16 14.65 -9.13
CA ASP A 116 9.88 15.86 -9.45
C ASP A 116 10.61 15.61 -10.77
N ASN A 117 10.26 16.37 -11.81
CA ASN A 117 10.78 16.14 -13.16
C ASN A 117 12.30 16.40 -13.28
N ALA A 118 12.92 17.08 -12.31
CA ALA A 118 14.38 17.23 -12.25
C ALA A 118 15.08 16.02 -11.61
N VAL A 119 14.33 15.18 -10.88
CA VAL A 119 14.89 14.11 -10.03
C VAL A 119 14.43 12.73 -10.50
N GLY A 120 13.12 12.50 -10.55
CA GLY A 120 12.52 11.18 -10.71
C GLY A 120 11.11 11.10 -10.13
N GLY A 121 10.60 9.88 -10.03
CA GLY A 121 9.27 9.60 -9.50
C GLY A 121 9.27 8.36 -8.62
N ALA A 122 8.30 8.31 -7.70
CA ALA A 122 8.06 7.16 -6.86
C ALA A 122 6.56 6.90 -6.70
N ALA A 123 6.20 5.64 -6.50
CA ALA A 123 4.84 5.20 -6.22
C ALA A 123 4.83 4.14 -5.11
N ALA A 124 3.77 4.12 -4.32
CA ALA A 124 3.63 3.28 -3.14
C ALA A 124 2.36 2.41 -3.21
N THR A 125 2.38 1.31 -2.45
CA THR A 125 1.26 0.39 -2.26
C THR A 125 1.32 -0.20 -0.85
N GLY A 126 0.18 -0.64 -0.30
CA GLY A 126 0.11 -1.34 0.98
C GLY A 126 -0.98 -0.82 1.93
N ASP A 127 -0.68 -0.80 3.22
CA ASP A 127 -1.55 -0.27 4.27
C ASP A 127 -1.65 1.26 4.14
N GLY A 128 -2.61 1.71 3.35
CA GLY A 128 -2.78 3.14 3.06
C GLY A 128 -2.95 4.04 4.28
N ASP A 129 -3.46 3.54 5.42
CA ASP A 129 -3.58 4.32 6.66
C ASP A 129 -2.21 4.57 7.32
N VAL A 130 -1.27 3.64 7.14
CA VAL A 130 0.12 3.78 7.58
C VAL A 130 0.90 4.59 6.56
N MET A 131 0.86 4.19 5.28
CA MET A 131 1.64 4.82 4.21
C MET A 131 1.40 6.34 4.12
N MET A 132 0.14 6.80 4.24
CA MET A 132 -0.17 8.24 4.17
C MET A 132 0.45 9.08 5.28
N ARG A 133 0.78 8.49 6.44
CA ARG A 133 1.36 9.21 7.58
C ARG A 133 2.83 9.56 7.37
N PHE A 134 3.51 8.86 6.48
CA PHE A 134 4.97 8.96 6.30
C PHE A 134 5.38 9.53 4.94
N LEU A 135 4.43 9.73 4.03
CA LEU A 135 4.67 10.26 2.68
C LEU A 135 5.83 9.55 1.95
N PRO A 136 5.79 8.20 1.82
CA PRO A 136 6.94 7.42 1.36
C PRO A 136 7.37 7.76 -0.08
N SER A 137 6.44 8.08 -0.99
CA SER A 137 6.80 8.48 -2.35
C SER A 137 7.53 9.82 -2.38
N TYR A 138 7.04 10.82 -1.64
CA TYR A 138 7.74 12.10 -1.49
C TYR A 138 9.12 11.88 -0.87
N HIS A 139 9.18 11.11 0.20
CA HIS A 139 10.44 10.85 0.89
C HIS A 139 11.47 10.15 0.00
N ALA A 140 11.05 9.18 -0.82
CA ALA A 140 11.93 8.52 -1.77
C ALA A 140 12.45 9.50 -2.83
N VAL A 141 11.60 10.35 -3.40
CA VAL A 141 12.02 11.38 -4.36
C VAL A 141 12.99 12.38 -3.72
N GLU A 142 12.71 12.83 -2.50
CA GLU A 142 13.60 13.73 -1.76
C GLU A 142 14.97 13.10 -1.49
N LEU A 143 15.02 11.81 -1.14
CA LEU A 143 16.29 11.10 -0.96
C LEU A 143 17.07 10.98 -2.27
N MET A 144 16.38 10.71 -3.39
CA MET A 144 17.01 10.71 -4.71
C MET A 144 17.55 12.11 -5.09
N ALA A 145 16.83 13.18 -4.75
CA ALA A 145 17.28 14.55 -4.94
C ALA A 145 18.59 14.82 -4.17
N ASN A 146 18.74 14.20 -3.00
CA ASN A 146 19.92 14.26 -2.16
C ASN A 146 21.00 13.20 -2.51
N GLY A 147 20.90 12.56 -3.68
CA GLY A 147 21.94 11.71 -4.25
C GLY A 147 21.79 10.21 -4.02
N ALA A 148 20.75 9.77 -3.30
CA ALA A 148 20.48 8.34 -3.14
C ALA A 148 20.11 7.69 -4.50
N THR A 149 20.45 6.42 -4.67
CA THR A 149 19.87 5.60 -5.73
C THR A 149 18.40 5.29 -5.44
N PRO A 150 17.58 4.97 -6.45
CA PRO A 150 16.19 4.56 -6.24
C PRO A 150 16.03 3.40 -5.23
N SER A 151 16.92 2.41 -5.26
CA SER A 151 16.90 1.29 -4.31
C SER A 151 17.20 1.72 -2.87
N GLU A 152 18.17 2.62 -2.66
CA GLU A 152 18.48 3.16 -1.34
C GLU A 152 17.34 4.05 -0.80
N ALA A 153 16.76 4.86 -1.69
CA ALA A 153 15.66 5.77 -1.38
C ALA A 153 14.39 5.01 -0.97
N THR A 154 13.99 3.99 -1.74
CA THR A 154 12.83 3.14 -1.42
C THR A 154 13.04 2.35 -0.13
N ARG A 155 14.24 1.78 0.09
CA ARG A 155 14.60 1.11 1.35
C ARG A 155 14.46 2.04 2.55
N SER A 156 15.05 3.23 2.48
CA SER A 156 14.98 4.22 3.56
C SER A 156 13.54 4.67 3.84
N ALA A 157 12.72 4.81 2.80
CA ALA A 157 11.30 5.16 2.93
C ALA A 157 10.52 4.09 3.71
N ILE A 158 10.78 2.81 3.45
CA ILE A 158 10.17 1.69 4.19
C ILE A 158 10.72 1.62 5.63
N GLU A 159 12.05 1.70 5.81
CA GLU A 159 12.70 1.61 7.11
C GLU A 159 12.24 2.71 8.08
N ARG A 160 11.91 3.90 7.58
CA ARG A 160 11.38 5.02 8.39
C ARG A 160 10.05 4.68 9.07
N ILE A 161 9.24 3.78 8.50
CA ILE A 161 7.92 3.43 9.01
C ILE A 161 8.01 2.35 10.10
N LYS A 162 8.94 1.40 9.96
CA LYS A 162 9.07 0.18 10.80
C LYS A 162 9.09 0.46 12.31
N PRO A 163 9.80 1.48 12.84
CA PRO A 163 9.85 1.75 14.28
C PRO A 163 8.48 2.11 14.87
N PHE A 164 7.57 2.67 14.07
CA PHE A 164 6.25 3.12 14.51
C PHE A 164 5.16 2.08 14.24
N TYR A 165 5.30 1.31 13.16
CA TYR A 165 4.36 0.28 12.75
C TYR A 165 5.14 -0.96 12.31
N PRO A 166 5.61 -1.83 13.21
CA PRO A 166 6.48 -2.97 12.84
C PRO A 166 5.74 -4.12 12.13
N ALA A 167 4.42 -4.05 12.03
CA ALA A 167 3.57 -5.08 11.42
C ALA A 167 2.75 -4.55 10.23
N PHE A 168 3.16 -3.41 9.65
CA PHE A 168 2.52 -2.91 8.43
C PHE A 168 2.94 -3.74 7.22
N THR A 169 2.15 -3.67 6.15
CA THR A 169 2.54 -4.20 4.85
C THR A 169 2.62 -3.03 3.88
N GLY A 170 3.68 -2.94 3.10
CA GLY A 170 3.78 -1.93 2.07
C GLY A 170 5.03 -2.05 1.22
N ALA A 171 4.99 -1.42 0.05
CA ALA A 171 6.10 -1.36 -0.88
C ALA A 171 6.17 0.02 -1.55
N VAL A 172 7.37 0.39 -1.96
CA VAL A 172 7.64 1.60 -2.75
C VAL A 172 8.48 1.18 -3.95
N ILE A 173 8.11 1.69 -5.14
CA ILE A 173 8.95 1.67 -6.33
C ILE A 173 9.40 3.10 -6.65
N ALA A 174 10.59 3.25 -7.21
CA ALA A 174 11.09 4.53 -7.68
C ALA A 174 11.93 4.38 -8.95
N ALA A 175 11.95 5.43 -9.76
CA ALA A 175 12.87 5.59 -10.87
C ALA A 175 13.38 7.03 -10.95
N ASP A 176 14.63 7.21 -11.36
CA ASP A 176 15.25 8.53 -11.51
C ASP A 176 15.47 8.93 -12.98
N LYS A 177 15.83 10.20 -13.20
CA LYS A 177 16.09 10.76 -14.53
C LYS A 177 17.23 10.07 -15.31
N LYS A 178 18.06 9.27 -14.64
CA LYS A 178 19.12 8.49 -15.28
C LYS A 178 18.61 7.12 -15.74
N GLY A 179 17.32 6.83 -15.56
CA GLY A 179 16.71 5.53 -15.88
C GLY A 179 17.06 4.44 -14.87
N ARG A 180 17.67 4.78 -13.72
CA ARG A 180 17.85 3.82 -12.62
C ARG A 180 16.50 3.61 -11.96
N TYR A 181 16.25 2.41 -11.46
CA TYR A 181 15.01 2.06 -10.76
C TYR A 181 15.30 1.13 -9.59
N GLY A 182 14.36 1.05 -8.66
CA GLY A 182 14.48 0.22 -7.46
C GLY A 182 13.17 0.11 -6.70
N ALA A 183 13.11 -0.87 -5.82
CA ALA A 183 11.97 -1.11 -4.97
C ALA A 183 12.41 -1.63 -3.60
N ALA A 184 11.56 -1.39 -2.60
CA ALA A 184 11.67 -2.01 -1.28
C ALA A 184 10.27 -2.28 -0.73
N CYS A 185 10.16 -3.27 0.16
CA CYS A 185 8.90 -3.69 0.74
C CYS A 185 9.07 -4.18 2.18
N HIS A 186 7.95 -4.28 2.91
CA HIS A 186 7.86 -4.81 4.26
C HIS A 186 6.52 -5.54 4.47
N GLY A 187 6.49 -6.49 5.40
CA GLY A 187 5.26 -7.18 5.83
C GLY A 187 4.74 -8.28 4.90
N ILE A 188 5.50 -8.65 3.87
CA ILE A 188 5.31 -9.83 3.00
C ILE A 188 6.69 -10.46 2.71
N PRO A 189 6.80 -11.71 2.23
CA PRO A 189 8.11 -12.32 1.96
C PRO A 189 8.89 -11.61 0.86
N THR A 190 8.22 -11.35 -0.26
CA THR A 190 8.80 -10.73 -1.44
C THR A 190 7.80 -9.80 -2.11
N PHE A 191 8.32 -8.86 -2.91
CA PHE A 191 7.52 -7.97 -3.74
C PHE A 191 8.05 -7.97 -5.17
N SER A 192 7.16 -8.16 -6.13
CA SER A 192 7.50 -8.12 -7.56
C SER A 192 7.00 -6.84 -8.21
N TYR A 193 7.80 -6.28 -9.10
CA TYR A 193 7.44 -5.14 -9.95
C TYR A 193 7.91 -5.37 -11.38
N CYS A 194 7.25 -4.70 -12.32
CA CYS A 194 7.55 -4.84 -13.75
C CYS A 194 8.34 -3.63 -14.24
N VAL A 195 9.33 -3.88 -15.09
CA VAL A 195 10.12 -2.86 -15.78
C VAL A 195 10.10 -3.13 -17.27
N PHE A 196 9.87 -2.07 -18.05
CA PHE A 196 10.00 -2.09 -19.50
C PHE A 196 10.82 -0.87 -19.93
N ASN A 197 11.81 -1.08 -20.80
CA ASN A 197 12.65 -0.03 -21.35
C ASN A 197 13.15 -0.43 -22.75
N ASN A 198 13.66 0.53 -23.51
CA ASN A 198 14.09 0.33 -24.90
C ASN A 198 15.37 -0.53 -25.03
N HIS A 199 15.97 -0.99 -23.93
CA HIS A 199 17.10 -1.93 -23.96
C HIS A 199 16.65 -3.39 -23.91
N SER A 200 15.36 -3.65 -23.70
CA SER A 200 14.80 -5.00 -23.61
C SER A 200 13.53 -5.10 -24.44
N ASP A 201 13.49 -6.06 -25.38
CA ASP A 201 12.29 -6.32 -26.20
C ASP A 201 11.15 -7.00 -25.41
N ALA A 202 11.32 -7.19 -24.09
CA ALA A 202 10.35 -7.85 -23.23
C ALA A 202 10.22 -7.15 -21.86
N VAL A 203 9.05 -7.27 -21.26
CA VAL A 203 8.81 -6.83 -19.87
C VAL A 203 9.62 -7.70 -18.92
N GLN A 204 10.38 -7.08 -18.03
CA GLN A 204 11.13 -7.76 -16.98
C GLN A 204 10.35 -7.72 -15.68
N VAL A 205 10.20 -8.88 -15.03
CA VAL A 205 9.63 -8.98 -13.68
C VAL A 205 10.80 -9.10 -12.71
N ILE A 206 10.91 -8.14 -11.80
CA ILE A 206 11.96 -8.09 -10.79
C ILE A 206 11.33 -8.32 -9.43
N THR A 207 11.90 -9.23 -8.66
CA THR A 207 11.45 -9.56 -7.30
C THR A 207 12.50 -9.13 -6.30
N VAL A 208 12.08 -8.45 -5.24
CA VAL A 208 12.92 -8.07 -4.10
C VAL A 208 12.44 -8.77 -2.83
N ASP A 209 13.39 -9.17 -1.99
CA ASP A 209 13.09 -9.64 -0.64
C ASP A 209 12.71 -8.45 0.24
N CYS A 210 11.64 -8.60 1.01
CA CYS A 210 11.20 -7.54 1.91
C CYS A 210 12.05 -7.49 3.18
N ILE A 211 12.19 -6.28 3.71
CA ILE A 211 13.11 -5.94 4.80
C ILE A 211 12.42 -5.85 6.15
#